data_AF-A0A8J3G6H4-F1
#
_entry.id   AF-A0A8J3G6H4-F1
#
_cell.length_a   1.000
_cell.length_b   1.000
_cell.length_c   1.000
_cell.angle_alpha   90.00
_cell.angle_beta   90.00
_cell.angle_gamma   90.00
#
_symmetry.space_group_name_H-M   'P 1'
#
loop_
_entity.id
_entity.type
_entity.pdbx_description
1 polymer ?
#
loop_
_entity_poly.entity_id
_entity_poly.type
_entity_poly.pdbx_seq_one_letter_code
_entity_poly.pdbx_strand_id
1 'polypeptide(L)'
;MKTTFAYFVALFMTCLSLGVSAQQINMPQASPSATISQKIGLTDVTIEYARPSMKGRKIFGELVPFGDVWRTGANAATLLTFSTEVKIEGQLVPAGTYALYSIPGREDWTIILSSNTSLWGAVGYNADEDVLRATVKSGKTGQRYETMEFNFVDMTDNAASVAIKWENTRVAFRIETEVDDIVMAQIKELVIDQEVTNPGLFYQAANYYFTNKKDMRVAHDWISKSVADDPKFWTMHLKAKIEAELGMKQEAIQSATRSIEMAREAKNADYVGLNERLIRSLR
;
A
#
# COMPACT_ATOMS: atom_id res chain seq x y z
N MET A 1 -20.15 -81.34 -10.60
CA MET A 1 -19.75 -81.77 -9.23
C MET A 1 -18.23 -81.63 -9.15
N LYS A 2 -17.57 -80.76 -8.39
CA LYS A 2 -17.90 -79.93 -7.21
C LYS A 2 -16.97 -78.71 -7.28
N THR A 3 -17.43 -77.48 -7.49
CA THR A 3 -17.84 -76.48 -6.48
C THR A 3 -16.94 -76.36 -5.24
N THR A 4 -16.55 -75.10 -4.99
CA THR A 4 -16.47 -74.44 -3.67
C THR A 4 -15.46 -74.96 -2.64
N PHE A 5 -14.30 -74.28 -2.59
CA PHE A 5 -13.66 -73.88 -1.33
C PHE A 5 -12.91 -72.56 -1.61
N ALA A 6 -13.61 -71.43 -1.64
CA ALA A 6 -13.81 -70.61 -0.44
C ALA A 6 -12.45 -70.30 0.21
N TYR A 7 -11.85 -69.15 -0.13
CA TYR A 7 -12.02 -67.95 0.68
C TYR A 7 -11.76 -68.18 2.17
N PHE A 8 -10.59 -68.70 2.56
CA PHE A 8 -10.10 -68.55 3.93
C PHE A 8 -8.57 -68.67 3.91
N VAL A 9 -7.89 -67.81 4.65
CA VAL A 9 -6.42 -67.64 4.74
C VAL A 9 -5.76 -66.81 3.63
N ALA A 10 -6.54 -65.94 2.98
CA ALA A 10 -6.06 -64.61 2.59
C ALA A 10 -6.15 -63.67 3.81
N LEU A 11 -5.45 -63.99 4.90
CA LEU A 11 -5.49 -63.18 6.13
C LEU A 11 -4.34 -63.52 7.10
N PHE A 12 -3.07 -63.36 6.73
CA PHE A 12 -2.00 -63.04 7.69
C PHE A 12 -0.62 -62.77 7.04
N MET A 13 -0.51 -61.84 6.09
CA MET A 13 0.81 -61.26 5.77
C MET A 13 0.76 -59.88 5.13
N THR A 14 -0.24 -59.07 5.51
CA THR A 14 -0.14 -57.62 5.38
C THR A 14 0.81 -57.14 6.49
N CYS A 15 2.11 -57.21 6.23
CA CYS A 15 3.07 -56.42 6.97
C CYS A 15 2.68 -54.95 6.77
N LEU A 16 2.08 -54.38 7.82
CA LEU A 16 1.90 -52.97 8.04
C LEU A 16 3.24 -52.25 7.76
N SER A 17 3.40 -51.70 6.56
CA SER A 17 4.25 -50.54 6.36
C SER A 17 3.53 -49.35 6.99
N LEU A 18 3.58 -49.27 8.32
CA LEU A 18 3.31 -48.01 9.02
C LEU A 18 4.34 -47.01 8.48
N GLY A 19 3.87 -46.13 7.60
CA GLY A 19 4.62 -44.93 7.26
C GLY A 19 4.92 -44.21 8.56
N VAL A 20 6.16 -44.31 9.01
CA VAL A 20 6.69 -43.44 10.04
C VAL A 20 6.78 -42.07 9.39
N SER A 21 5.68 -41.32 9.39
CA SER A 21 5.76 -39.87 9.30
C SER A 21 6.56 -39.46 10.53
N ALA A 22 7.84 -39.12 10.33
CA ALA A 22 8.64 -38.52 11.39
C ALA A 22 7.84 -37.33 11.95
N GLN A 23 7.36 -37.45 13.19
CA GLN A 23 6.74 -36.34 13.90
C GLN A 23 7.84 -35.32 14.17
N GLN A 24 8.06 -34.42 13.23
CA GLN A 24 8.94 -33.29 13.43
C GLN A 24 8.28 -32.37 14.45
N ILE A 25 8.97 -32.10 15.57
CA ILE A 25 8.49 -31.13 16.55
C ILE A 25 8.41 -29.78 15.85
N ASN A 26 7.22 -29.17 15.83
CA ASN A 26 7.02 -27.85 15.27
C ASN A 26 7.63 -26.81 16.23
N MET A 27 8.85 -26.38 15.93
CA MET A 27 9.57 -25.38 16.72
C MET A 27 9.34 -23.99 16.13
N PRO A 28 9.27 -22.94 16.97
CA PRO A 28 9.23 -21.56 16.48
C PRO A 28 10.42 -21.28 15.55
N GLN A 29 10.14 -20.69 14.38
CA GLN A 29 11.22 -20.32 13.45
C GLN A 29 12.09 -19.22 14.05
N ALA A 30 13.41 -19.32 13.83
CA ALA A 30 14.37 -18.35 14.34
C ALA A 30 14.15 -16.93 13.80
N SER A 31 13.55 -16.81 12.61
CA SER A 31 13.09 -15.56 12.01
C SER A 31 11.62 -15.76 11.62
N PRO A 32 10.66 -15.32 12.45
CA PRO A 32 9.24 -15.45 12.15
C PRO A 32 8.84 -14.67 10.89
N SER A 33 7.89 -15.21 10.13
CA SER A 33 7.30 -14.52 8.98
C SER A 33 6.39 -13.36 9.42
N ALA A 34 6.35 -12.31 8.62
CA ALA A 34 5.46 -11.17 8.76
C ALA A 34 4.99 -10.68 7.39
N THR A 35 3.78 -10.16 7.35
CA THR A 35 3.20 -9.53 6.16
C THR A 35 2.67 -8.16 6.55
N ILE A 36 2.99 -7.14 5.77
CA ILE A 36 2.38 -5.82 5.86
C ILE A 36 1.80 -5.44 4.50
N SER A 37 0.67 -4.74 4.51
CA SER A 37 0.02 -4.28 3.28
C SER A 37 -0.43 -2.83 3.44
N GLN A 38 -0.39 -2.08 2.36
CA GLN A 38 -0.74 -0.67 2.31
C GLN A 38 -1.30 -0.32 0.94
N LYS A 39 -2.42 0.40 0.92
CA LYS A 39 -2.91 1.04 -0.29
C LYS A 39 -2.21 2.39 -0.49
N ILE A 40 -1.53 2.57 -1.61
CA ILE A 40 -0.84 3.81 -2.00
C ILE A 40 -1.54 4.35 -3.26
N GLY A 41 -2.28 5.45 -3.13
CA GLY A 41 -3.23 5.85 -4.17
C GLY A 41 -4.29 4.75 -4.38
N LEU A 42 -4.32 4.18 -5.58
CA LEU A 42 -5.22 3.08 -5.93
C LEU A 42 -4.52 1.71 -5.92
N THR A 43 -3.21 1.68 -5.71
CA THR A 43 -2.38 0.47 -5.76
C THR A 43 -2.30 -0.21 -4.40
N ASP A 44 -2.51 -1.52 -4.36
CA ASP A 44 -2.24 -2.34 -3.18
C ASP A 44 -0.78 -2.80 -3.22
N VAL A 45 -0.04 -2.49 -2.16
CA VAL A 45 1.37 -2.87 -1.99
C VAL A 45 1.49 -3.79 -0.79
N THR A 46 2.04 -4.99 -1.01
CA THR A 46 2.22 -6.00 0.04
C THR A 46 3.68 -6.38 0.16
N ILE A 47 4.18 -6.47 1.40
CA ILE A 47 5.52 -6.92 1.72
C ILE A 47 5.42 -8.17 2.60
N GLU A 48 5.92 -9.29 2.09
CA GLU A 48 6.03 -10.56 2.80
C GLU A 48 7.50 -10.83 3.10
N TYR A 49 7.86 -11.03 4.36
CA TYR A 49 9.26 -11.14 4.78
C TYR A 49 9.41 -11.97 6.05
N ALA A 50 10.62 -12.47 6.31
CA ALA A 50 10.96 -13.00 7.62
C ALA A 50 11.76 -11.97 8.43
N ARG A 51 11.50 -11.90 9.74
CA ARG A 51 12.08 -10.93 10.67
C ARG A 51 13.27 -11.52 11.45
N PRO A 52 14.54 -11.33 11.03
CA PRO A 52 15.69 -11.75 11.82
C PRO A 52 15.93 -10.84 13.04
N SER A 53 16.47 -11.43 14.11
CA SER A 53 16.94 -10.70 15.31
C SER A 53 18.46 -10.68 15.41
N MET A 54 19.01 -9.67 16.08
CA MET A 54 20.46 -9.51 16.23
C MET A 54 21.07 -10.64 17.05
N LYS A 55 20.44 -11.03 18.15
CA LYS A 55 20.93 -12.06 19.08
C LYS A 55 22.36 -11.79 19.54
N GLY A 56 22.65 -10.53 19.86
CA GLY A 56 23.98 -10.07 20.31
C GLY A 56 25.01 -9.85 19.20
N ARG A 57 24.69 -10.14 17.93
CA ARG A 57 25.60 -9.95 16.80
C ARG A 57 25.58 -8.51 16.30
N LYS A 58 26.70 -8.04 15.76
CA LYS A 58 26.73 -6.85 14.91
C LYS A 58 26.19 -7.22 13.53
N ILE A 59 25.34 -6.36 12.96
CA ILE A 59 24.65 -6.70 11.71
C ILE A 59 25.43 -6.19 10.52
N PHE A 60 25.47 -4.87 10.34
CA PHE A 60 26.03 -4.30 9.13
C PHE A 60 27.56 -4.20 9.21
N GLY A 61 28.21 -4.70 8.17
CA GLY A 61 29.67 -4.85 8.10
C GLY A 61 30.21 -6.09 8.81
N GLU A 62 29.33 -7.00 9.28
CA GLU A 62 29.73 -8.31 9.82
C GLU A 62 28.79 -9.41 9.36
N LEU A 63 27.60 -9.57 9.97
CA LEU A 63 26.61 -10.57 9.54
C LEU A 63 26.10 -10.29 8.12
N VAL A 64 25.89 -9.02 7.81
CA VAL A 64 25.55 -8.52 6.47
C VAL A 64 26.75 -7.68 6.00
N PRO A 65 27.62 -8.22 5.14
CA PRO A 65 28.78 -7.49 4.63
C PRO A 65 28.36 -6.27 3.81
N PHE A 66 29.22 -5.25 3.81
CA PHE A 66 29.03 -4.11 2.91
C PHE A 66 29.56 -4.44 1.51
N GLY A 67 28.87 -3.96 0.48
CA GLY A 67 29.26 -4.16 -0.92
C GLY A 67 28.81 -5.48 -1.54
N ASP A 68 28.28 -6.40 -0.74
CA ASP A 68 27.77 -7.70 -1.20
C ASP A 68 26.25 -7.70 -1.33
N VAL A 69 25.74 -8.48 -2.28
CA VAL A 69 24.31 -8.70 -2.47
C VAL A 69 23.74 -9.49 -1.29
N TRP A 70 22.65 -8.98 -0.74
CA TRP A 70 21.90 -9.58 0.36
C TRP A 70 20.42 -9.74 -0.03
N ARG A 71 19.87 -10.93 0.18
CA ARG A 71 18.42 -11.20 0.14
C ARG A 71 17.76 -10.58 1.37
N THR A 72 17.62 -9.26 1.34
CA THR A 72 17.13 -8.36 2.39
C THR A 72 16.07 -9.04 3.27
N GLY A 73 16.47 -9.51 4.46
CA GLY A 73 15.66 -10.37 5.34
C GLY A 73 16.31 -11.73 5.63
N ALA A 74 15.50 -12.69 6.06
CA ALA A 74 15.92 -14.04 6.45
C ALA A 74 15.04 -15.13 5.80
N ASN A 75 15.51 -16.39 5.79
CA ASN A 75 14.78 -17.55 5.25
C ASN A 75 14.40 -17.42 3.76
N ALA A 76 13.11 -17.24 3.44
CA ALA A 76 12.63 -17.01 2.08
C ALA A 76 12.96 -15.59 1.60
N ALA A 77 12.87 -15.35 0.29
CA ALA A 77 12.98 -13.99 -0.26
C ALA A 77 11.91 -13.08 0.34
N THR A 78 12.29 -11.86 0.68
CA THR A 78 11.30 -10.81 0.94
C THR A 78 10.63 -10.47 -0.37
N LEU A 79 9.31 -10.59 -0.43
CA LEU A 79 8.52 -10.34 -1.63
C LEU A 79 7.82 -8.99 -1.53
N LEU A 80 7.91 -8.20 -2.59
CA LEU A 80 7.07 -7.02 -2.80
C LEU A 80 6.10 -7.30 -3.93
N THR A 81 4.82 -7.11 -3.65
CA THR A 81 3.74 -7.27 -4.63
C THR A 81 3.03 -5.94 -4.85
N PHE A 82 2.85 -5.55 -6.12
CA PHE A 82 2.15 -4.35 -6.55
C PHE A 82 0.95 -4.74 -7.43
N SER A 83 -0.26 -4.25 -7.10
CA SER A 83 -1.46 -4.56 -7.90
C SER A 83 -1.55 -3.78 -9.22
N THR A 84 -0.79 -2.71 -9.37
CA THR A 84 -0.67 -1.89 -10.59
C THR A 84 0.81 -1.53 -10.80
N GLU A 85 1.12 -0.95 -11.96
CA GLU A 85 2.43 -0.33 -12.19
C GLU A 85 2.68 0.79 -11.16
N VAL A 86 3.94 0.92 -10.73
CA VAL A 86 4.41 1.94 -9.78
C VAL A 86 5.73 2.54 -10.26
N LYS A 87 6.13 3.67 -9.67
CA LYS A 87 7.50 4.19 -9.77
C LYS A 87 8.22 3.98 -8.45
N ILE A 88 9.41 3.41 -8.48
CA ILE A 88 10.28 3.26 -7.32
C ILE A 88 11.54 4.07 -7.55
N GLU A 89 11.80 5.05 -6.69
CA GLU A 89 12.92 6.00 -6.87
C GLU A 89 12.97 6.59 -8.29
N GLY A 90 11.79 6.92 -8.84
CA GLY A 90 11.62 7.49 -10.19
C GLY A 90 11.65 6.48 -11.35
N GLN A 91 11.94 5.21 -11.11
CA GLN A 91 11.97 4.16 -12.16
C GLN A 91 10.66 3.37 -12.21
N LEU A 92 10.13 3.13 -13.40
CA LEU A 92 8.90 2.36 -13.59
C LEU A 92 9.11 0.88 -13.26
N VAL A 93 8.17 0.32 -12.49
CA VAL A 93 8.11 -1.10 -12.14
C VAL A 93 6.70 -1.60 -12.45
N PRO A 94 6.55 -2.56 -13.38
CA PRO A 94 5.24 -3.12 -13.71
C PRO A 94 4.52 -3.74 -12.51
N ALA A 95 3.21 -3.94 -12.64
CA ALA A 95 2.45 -4.73 -11.68
C ALA A 95 3.01 -6.15 -11.59
N GLY A 96 3.11 -6.70 -10.38
CA GLY A 96 3.66 -8.04 -10.18
C GLY A 96 4.26 -8.25 -8.81
N THR A 97 4.88 -9.41 -8.62
CA THR A 97 5.59 -9.80 -7.40
C THR A 97 7.07 -9.94 -7.70
N TYR A 98 7.90 -9.31 -6.86
CA TYR A 98 9.35 -9.23 -7.02
C TYR A 98 10.06 -9.59 -5.72
N ALA A 99 11.22 -10.22 -5.82
CA ALA A 99 12.10 -10.43 -4.67
C ALA A 99 12.95 -9.18 -4.39
N LEU A 100 13.03 -8.79 -3.12
CA LEU A 100 13.86 -7.70 -2.66
C LEU A 100 15.27 -8.18 -2.32
N TYR A 101 16.23 -7.61 -3.03
CA TYR A 101 17.64 -7.67 -2.68
C TYR A 101 18.16 -6.27 -2.34
N SER A 102 19.29 -6.22 -1.66
CA SER A 102 20.01 -4.99 -1.45
C SER A 102 21.51 -5.21 -1.41
N ILE A 103 22.26 -4.15 -1.71
CA ILE A 103 23.70 -4.07 -1.49
C ILE A 103 23.93 -2.98 -0.46
N PRO A 104 24.12 -3.34 0.82
CA PRO A 104 24.37 -2.36 1.87
C PRO A 104 25.73 -1.68 1.68
N GLY A 105 25.74 -0.36 1.75
CA GLY A 105 26.94 0.45 1.93
C GLY A 105 26.91 1.20 3.27
N ARG A 106 27.95 2.00 3.52
CA ARG A 106 28.08 2.80 4.75
C ARG A 106 27.20 4.05 4.74
N GLU A 107 27.01 4.65 3.58
CA GLU A 107 26.25 5.89 3.39
C GLU A 107 25.03 5.70 2.50
N ASP A 108 25.09 4.77 1.56
CA ASP A 108 24.01 4.44 0.65
C ASP A 108 23.85 2.93 0.52
N TRP A 109 22.65 2.52 0.14
CA TRP A 109 22.34 1.15 -0.22
C TRP A 109 21.87 1.14 -1.67
N THR A 110 22.19 0.05 -2.37
CA THR A 110 21.47 -0.28 -3.61
C THR A 110 20.26 -1.13 -3.23
N ILE A 111 19.07 -0.71 -3.60
CA ILE A 111 17.83 -1.48 -3.54
C ILE A 111 17.60 -2.13 -4.90
N ILE A 112 17.27 -3.42 -4.88
CA ILE A 112 17.13 -4.24 -6.09
C ILE A 112 15.81 -4.98 -6.01
N LEU A 113 15.01 -4.93 -7.09
CA LEU A 113 13.89 -5.84 -7.29
C LEU A 113 14.24 -6.81 -8.40
N SER A 114 14.17 -8.11 -8.09
CA SER A 114 14.40 -9.18 -9.05
C SER A 114 13.07 -9.88 -9.40
N SER A 115 12.93 -10.27 -10.67
CA SER A 115 11.80 -11.09 -11.15
C SER A 115 11.85 -12.53 -10.61
N ASN A 116 13.00 -12.98 -10.09
CA ASN A 116 13.16 -14.31 -9.50
C ASN A 116 12.78 -14.33 -8.02
N THR A 117 11.56 -14.80 -7.74
CA THR A 117 10.94 -14.80 -6.42
C THR A 117 11.23 -16.06 -5.58
N SER A 118 11.92 -17.05 -6.16
CA SER A 118 12.00 -18.41 -5.56
C SER A 118 13.29 -18.69 -4.81
N LEU A 119 14.28 -17.80 -4.88
CA LEU A 119 15.60 -18.04 -4.30
C LEU A 119 15.60 -18.04 -2.77
N TRP A 120 16.36 -18.98 -2.21
CA TRP A 120 16.65 -19.09 -0.78
C TRP A 120 18.04 -18.52 -0.47
N GLY A 121 18.15 -17.19 -0.49
CA GLY A 121 19.40 -16.48 -0.19
C GLY A 121 19.83 -15.60 -1.33
N ALA A 122 21.10 -15.20 -1.31
CA ALA A 122 21.75 -14.55 -2.44
C ALA A 122 22.49 -15.55 -3.34
N VAL A 123 22.59 -16.83 -2.94
CA VAL A 123 23.20 -17.87 -3.78
C VAL A 123 22.28 -18.14 -4.96
N GLY A 124 22.82 -18.00 -6.18
CA GLY A 124 22.05 -18.11 -7.42
C GLY A 124 21.39 -16.81 -7.87
N TYR A 125 21.62 -15.69 -7.17
CA TYR A 125 21.21 -14.37 -7.65
C TYR A 125 21.86 -14.05 -9.00
N ASN A 126 21.05 -13.56 -9.94
CA ASN A 126 21.48 -13.12 -11.27
C ASN A 126 21.00 -11.69 -11.53
N ALA A 127 21.95 -10.78 -11.82
CA ALA A 127 21.65 -9.38 -12.11
C ALA A 127 20.84 -9.18 -13.41
N ASP A 128 20.86 -10.15 -14.33
CA ASP A 128 20.03 -10.09 -15.55
C ASP A 128 18.53 -10.25 -15.24
N GLU A 129 18.19 -10.72 -14.04
CA GLU A 129 16.81 -10.86 -13.56
C GLU A 129 16.32 -9.61 -12.81
N ASP A 130 17.17 -8.59 -12.65
CA ASP A 130 16.83 -7.33 -12.00
C ASP A 130 15.86 -6.51 -12.85
N VAL A 131 14.74 -6.13 -12.26
CA VAL A 131 13.74 -5.22 -12.83
C VAL A 131 13.97 -3.78 -12.38
N LEU A 132 14.61 -3.60 -11.23
CA LEU A 132 14.94 -2.29 -10.65
C LEU A 132 16.30 -2.37 -9.98
N ARG A 133 17.11 -1.31 -10.16
CA ARG A 133 18.26 -1.04 -9.30
C ARG A 133 18.32 0.44 -8.96
N ALA A 134 18.17 0.79 -7.69
CA ALA A 134 18.11 2.18 -7.23
C ALA A 134 19.04 2.41 -6.03
N THR A 135 19.79 3.50 -6.05
CA THR A 135 20.65 3.89 -4.92
C THR A 135 19.89 4.85 -4.00
N VAL A 136 19.82 4.52 -2.72
CA VAL A 136 19.14 5.31 -1.69
C VAL A 136 20.06 5.57 -0.52
N LYS A 137 19.87 6.71 0.15
CA LYS A 137 20.68 7.04 1.33
C LYS A 137 20.29 6.17 2.52
N SER A 138 21.31 5.62 3.16
CA SER A 138 21.18 5.01 4.49
C SER A 138 21.40 6.06 5.57
N GLY A 139 20.82 5.83 6.73
CA GLY A 139 20.94 6.70 7.89
C GLY A 139 20.93 5.91 9.18
N LYS A 140 21.03 6.63 10.30
CA LYS A 140 20.95 6.04 11.63
C LYS A 140 19.54 6.11 12.20
N THR A 141 19.16 5.11 12.96
CA THR A 141 17.94 5.14 13.76
C THR A 141 18.16 5.92 15.07
N GLY A 142 17.08 6.49 15.63
CA GLY A 142 17.14 7.17 16.95
C GLY A 142 17.21 6.21 18.15
N GLN A 143 17.00 4.92 17.91
CA GLN A 143 17.12 3.85 18.90
C GLN A 143 17.62 2.58 18.21
N ARG A 144 18.13 1.63 19.01
CA ARG A 144 18.57 0.32 18.50
C ARG A 144 17.37 -0.59 18.27
N TYR A 145 17.31 -1.22 17.10
CA TYR A 145 16.29 -2.20 16.69
C TYR A 145 16.85 -3.62 16.76
N GLU A 146 16.44 -4.38 17.76
CA GLU A 146 16.89 -5.78 17.96
C GLU A 146 16.38 -6.72 16.84
N THR A 147 15.20 -6.45 16.30
CA THR A 147 14.59 -7.24 15.23
C THR A 147 14.37 -6.36 14.01
N MET A 148 14.66 -6.91 12.83
CA MET A 148 14.46 -6.21 11.57
C MET A 148 12.97 -5.89 11.36
N GLU A 149 12.72 -4.69 10.85
CA GLU A 149 11.39 -4.16 10.64
C GLU A 149 11.27 -3.50 9.27
N PHE A 150 10.19 -3.82 8.55
CA PHE A 150 9.69 -3.05 7.41
C PHE A 150 8.46 -2.27 7.84
N ASN A 151 8.32 -1.04 7.33
CA ASN A 151 7.13 -0.20 7.50
C ASN A 151 6.91 0.71 6.29
N PHE A 152 5.66 1.12 6.08
CA PHE A 152 5.33 2.25 5.22
C PHE A 152 5.36 3.55 6.03
N VAL A 153 6.05 4.57 5.51
CA VAL A 153 6.19 5.90 6.14
C VAL A 153 6.03 6.99 5.08
N ASP A 154 5.95 8.25 5.51
CA ASP A 154 5.88 9.42 4.62
C ASP A 154 4.73 9.33 3.59
N MET A 155 3.55 8.90 4.08
CA MET A 155 2.34 8.69 3.27
C MET A 155 1.80 10.00 2.70
N THR A 156 1.42 9.95 1.44
CA THR A 156 0.71 10.99 0.69
C THR A 156 -0.39 10.32 -0.13
N ASP A 157 -1.20 11.10 -0.84
CA ASP A 157 -2.35 10.58 -1.59
C ASP A 157 -1.93 9.59 -2.70
N ASN A 158 -0.71 9.67 -3.23
CA ASN A 158 -0.22 8.83 -4.33
C ASN A 158 1.17 8.24 -4.10
N ALA A 159 1.73 8.35 -2.90
CA ALA A 159 3.09 7.88 -2.64
C ALA A 159 3.34 7.57 -1.17
N ALA A 160 4.26 6.64 -0.92
CA ALA A 160 4.79 6.33 0.40
C ALA A 160 6.23 5.83 0.29
N SER A 161 6.96 5.83 1.40
CA SER A 161 8.29 5.22 1.47
C SER A 161 8.23 3.90 2.21
N VAL A 162 8.89 2.87 1.68
CA VAL A 162 9.17 1.63 2.42
C VAL A 162 10.45 1.84 3.22
N ALA A 163 10.34 1.84 4.54
CA ALA A 163 11.47 1.97 5.44
C ALA A 163 11.87 0.61 6.02
N ILE A 164 13.17 0.32 5.99
CA ILE A 164 13.80 -0.86 6.58
C ILE A 164 14.65 -0.38 7.76
N LYS A 165 14.47 -0.98 8.94
CA LYS A 165 15.23 -0.68 10.15
C LYS A 165 15.77 -1.96 10.77
N TRP A 166 17.05 -1.96 11.11
CA TRP A 166 17.67 -3.04 11.89
C TRP A 166 18.97 -2.55 12.53
N GLU A 167 19.28 -3.02 13.74
CA GLU A 167 20.40 -2.50 14.53
C GLU A 167 20.26 -0.97 14.71
N ASN A 168 21.19 -0.19 14.18
CA ASN A 168 21.20 1.26 14.25
C ASN A 168 21.08 1.87 12.84
N THR A 169 20.67 1.07 11.86
CA THR A 169 20.62 1.45 10.45
C THR A 169 19.18 1.57 10.00
N ARG A 170 18.89 2.63 9.25
CA ARG A 170 17.66 2.83 8.50
C ARG A 170 18.00 3.05 7.04
N VAL A 171 17.24 2.43 6.16
CA VAL A 171 17.17 2.82 4.75
C VAL A 171 15.71 2.98 4.38
N ALA A 172 15.40 3.85 3.42
CA ALA A 172 14.06 3.95 2.87
C ALA A 172 14.12 4.17 1.36
N PHE A 173 13.15 3.62 0.64
CA PHE A 173 12.94 3.92 -0.77
C PHE A 173 11.48 4.31 -1.02
N ARG A 174 11.27 5.26 -1.92
CA ARG A 174 9.99 5.86 -2.25
C ARG A 174 9.29 5.08 -3.36
N ILE A 175 8.00 4.85 -3.15
CA ILE A 175 7.04 4.30 -4.12
C ILE A 175 6.05 5.41 -4.45
N GLU A 176 5.84 5.66 -5.73
CA GLU A 176 4.85 6.59 -6.27
C GLU A 176 3.93 5.83 -7.22
N THR A 177 2.64 6.17 -7.21
CA THR A 177 1.61 5.53 -8.02
C THR A 177 0.95 6.57 -8.92
N GLU A 178 0.56 6.14 -10.12
CA GLU A 178 -0.20 7.01 -11.02
C GLU A 178 -1.68 6.94 -10.65
N VAL A 179 -2.21 8.06 -10.18
CA VAL A 179 -3.61 8.18 -9.74
C VAL A 179 -4.40 9.06 -10.69
N ASP A 180 -3.76 10.05 -11.32
CA ASP A 180 -4.48 11.08 -12.07
C ASP A 180 -5.11 10.53 -13.33
N ASP A 181 -4.32 9.83 -14.15
CA ASP A 181 -4.80 9.27 -15.40
C ASP A 181 -5.94 8.26 -15.18
N ILE A 182 -5.85 7.45 -14.11
CA ILE A 182 -6.87 6.45 -13.76
C ILE A 182 -8.18 7.14 -13.37
N VAL A 183 -8.13 8.10 -12.45
CA VAL A 183 -9.34 8.78 -11.97
C VAL A 183 -9.94 9.66 -13.07
N MET A 184 -9.11 10.34 -13.87
CA MET A 184 -9.59 11.15 -14.98
C MET A 184 -10.26 10.33 -16.07
N ALA A 185 -9.74 9.12 -16.37
CA ALA A 185 -10.40 8.18 -17.27
C ALA A 185 -11.78 7.76 -16.73
N GLN A 186 -11.87 7.45 -15.44
CA GLN A 186 -13.15 7.11 -14.78
C GLN A 186 -14.13 8.29 -14.78
N ILE A 187 -13.67 9.52 -14.51
CA ILE A 187 -14.53 10.72 -14.58
C ILE A 187 -15.03 10.92 -16.02
N LYS A 188 -14.17 10.72 -17.02
CA LYS A 188 -14.58 10.80 -18.41
C LYS A 188 -15.69 9.80 -18.71
N GLU A 189 -15.47 8.53 -18.39
CA GLU A 189 -16.41 7.44 -18.67
C GLU A 189 -17.71 7.58 -17.89
N LEU A 190 -17.67 7.92 -16.60
CA LEU A 190 -18.82 7.85 -15.71
C LEU A 190 -19.58 9.18 -15.55
N VAL A 191 -18.94 10.31 -15.89
CA VAL A 191 -19.51 11.65 -15.65
C VAL A 191 -19.64 12.49 -16.92
N ILE A 192 -18.69 12.39 -17.84
CA ILE A 192 -18.66 13.22 -19.05
C ILE A 192 -19.38 12.54 -20.22
N ASP A 193 -19.09 11.26 -20.44
CA ASP A 193 -19.57 10.52 -21.61
C ASP A 193 -20.99 9.95 -21.42
N GLN A 194 -21.55 10.02 -20.20
CA GLN A 194 -22.80 9.37 -19.83
C GLN A 194 -23.82 10.38 -19.29
N GLU A 195 -25.10 10.06 -19.43
CA GLU A 195 -26.17 10.76 -18.72
C GLU A 195 -26.19 10.30 -17.26
N VAL A 196 -25.65 11.13 -16.37
CA VAL A 196 -25.48 10.80 -14.96
C VAL A 196 -26.80 10.94 -14.20
N THR A 197 -27.30 9.83 -13.67
CA THR A 197 -28.48 9.79 -12.78
C THR A 197 -28.12 9.71 -11.30
N ASN A 198 -26.87 9.36 -10.98
CA ASN A 198 -26.39 9.27 -9.59
C ASN A 198 -25.68 10.58 -9.17
N PRO A 199 -26.27 11.41 -8.30
CA PRO A 199 -25.66 12.66 -7.85
C PRO A 199 -24.33 12.47 -7.09
N GLY A 200 -24.08 11.26 -6.58
CA GLY A 200 -22.82 10.89 -5.95
C GLY A 200 -21.63 10.92 -6.89
N LEU A 201 -21.81 10.61 -8.18
CA LEU A 201 -20.73 10.65 -9.18
C LEU A 201 -20.28 12.09 -9.44
N PHE A 202 -21.21 13.04 -9.52
CA PHE A 202 -20.88 14.46 -9.61
C PHE A 202 -20.13 14.96 -8.38
N TYR A 203 -20.53 14.54 -7.18
CA TYR A 203 -19.79 14.86 -5.95
C TYR A 203 -18.36 14.31 -5.98
N GLN A 204 -18.18 13.04 -6.37
CA GLN A 204 -16.86 12.41 -6.43
C GLN A 204 -15.94 13.13 -7.41
N ALA A 205 -16.42 13.44 -8.62
CA ALA A 205 -15.65 14.16 -9.63
C ALA A 205 -15.31 15.59 -9.19
N ALA A 206 -16.27 16.33 -8.61
CA ALA A 206 -16.02 17.67 -8.07
C ALA A 206 -15.01 17.66 -6.93
N ASN A 207 -15.12 16.70 -6.00
CA ASN A 207 -14.18 16.56 -4.88
C ASN A 207 -12.77 16.25 -5.38
N TYR A 208 -12.65 15.39 -6.39
CA TYR A 208 -11.37 15.08 -7.01
C TYR A 208 -10.73 16.31 -7.65
N TYR A 209 -11.49 17.08 -8.42
CA TYR A 209 -11.01 18.32 -9.06
C TYR A 209 -10.61 19.37 -8.01
N PHE A 210 -11.40 19.53 -6.95
CA PHE A 210 -11.10 20.43 -5.84
C PHE A 210 -9.79 20.05 -5.13
N THR A 211 -9.62 18.76 -4.82
CA THR A 211 -8.47 18.25 -4.03
C THR A 211 -7.17 18.37 -4.82
N ASN A 212 -7.22 18.05 -6.11
CA ASN A 212 -6.05 18.08 -7.01
C ASN A 212 -5.87 19.42 -7.74
N LYS A 213 -6.56 20.48 -7.28
CA LYS A 213 -6.45 21.84 -7.82
C LYS A 213 -6.58 21.91 -9.36
N LYS A 214 -7.52 21.13 -9.90
CA LYS A 214 -7.91 21.15 -11.31
C LYS A 214 -8.85 22.34 -11.59
N ASP A 215 -9.59 22.31 -12.70
CA ASP A 215 -10.51 23.38 -13.07
C ASP A 215 -11.65 23.53 -12.04
N MET A 216 -11.57 24.60 -11.26
CA MET A 216 -12.50 24.87 -10.17
C MET A 216 -13.90 25.25 -10.66
N ARG A 217 -14.05 25.73 -11.91
CA ARG A 217 -15.37 25.99 -12.50
C ARG A 217 -16.06 24.69 -12.86
N VAL A 218 -15.34 23.74 -13.45
CA VAL A 218 -15.87 22.40 -13.71
C VAL A 218 -16.27 21.71 -12.40
N ALA A 219 -15.43 21.83 -11.36
CA ALA A 219 -15.77 21.31 -10.04
C ALA A 219 -17.06 21.95 -9.49
N HIS A 220 -17.22 23.28 -9.66
CA HIS A 220 -18.41 24.01 -9.24
C HIS A 220 -19.68 23.56 -9.97
N ASP A 221 -19.59 23.31 -11.28
CA ASP A 221 -20.73 22.84 -12.07
C ASP A 221 -21.20 21.46 -11.62
N TRP A 222 -20.26 20.52 -11.41
CA TRP A 222 -20.61 19.19 -10.93
C TRP A 222 -21.13 19.20 -9.49
N ILE A 223 -20.49 19.91 -8.56
CA ILE A 223 -21.02 19.94 -7.19
C ILE A 223 -22.39 20.60 -7.15
N SER A 224 -22.65 21.60 -7.99
CA SER A 224 -23.98 22.23 -8.12
C SER A 224 -25.04 21.25 -8.60
N LYS A 225 -24.73 20.39 -9.59
CA LYS A 225 -25.61 19.30 -10.02
C LYS A 225 -25.87 18.29 -8.90
N SER A 226 -24.83 17.90 -8.15
CA SER A 226 -24.95 16.96 -7.04
C SER A 226 -25.90 17.46 -5.95
N VAL A 227 -25.70 18.71 -5.48
CA VAL A 227 -26.51 19.28 -4.40
C VAL A 227 -27.92 19.68 -4.82
N ALA A 228 -28.17 19.89 -6.12
CA ALA A 228 -29.49 20.19 -6.63
C ALA A 228 -30.43 18.98 -6.53
N ASP A 229 -29.88 17.77 -6.72
CA ASP A 229 -30.64 16.52 -6.69
C ASP A 229 -30.70 15.89 -5.29
N ASP A 230 -29.56 15.79 -4.59
CA ASP A 230 -29.45 15.13 -3.28
C ASP A 230 -28.56 15.95 -2.31
N PRO A 231 -29.07 17.07 -1.77
CA PRO A 231 -28.30 17.93 -0.87
C PRO A 231 -27.99 17.22 0.45
N LYS A 232 -26.72 17.22 0.84
CA LYS A 232 -26.23 16.69 2.12
C LYS A 232 -25.29 17.69 2.75
N PHE A 233 -25.11 17.62 4.08
CA PHE A 233 -24.23 18.58 4.75
C PHE A 233 -22.80 18.56 4.19
N TRP A 234 -22.25 17.40 3.85
CA TRP A 234 -20.89 17.31 3.30
C TRP A 234 -20.77 17.76 1.84
N THR A 235 -21.79 17.51 1.00
CA THR A 235 -21.78 17.97 -0.40
C THR A 235 -21.94 19.49 -0.47
N MET A 236 -22.78 20.08 0.38
CA MET A 236 -22.89 21.54 0.55
C MET A 236 -21.60 22.16 1.09
N HIS A 237 -20.91 21.48 2.02
CA HIS A 237 -19.62 21.96 2.52
C HIS A 237 -18.57 22.00 1.41
N LEU A 238 -18.51 20.96 0.55
CA LEU A 238 -17.62 20.96 -0.61
C LEU A 238 -17.97 22.10 -1.59
N LYS A 239 -19.25 22.33 -1.87
CA LYS A 239 -19.70 23.46 -2.70
C LYS A 239 -19.19 24.78 -2.14
N ALA A 240 -19.36 25.00 -0.84
CA ALA A 240 -18.87 26.21 -0.17
C ALA A 240 -17.35 26.41 -0.30
N LYS A 241 -16.56 25.32 -0.20
CA LYS A 241 -15.11 25.38 -0.39
C LYS A 241 -14.73 25.72 -1.83
N ILE A 242 -15.42 25.15 -2.81
CA ILE A 242 -15.20 25.44 -4.23
C ILE A 242 -15.55 26.90 -4.55
N GLU A 243 -16.71 27.38 -4.08
CA GLU A 243 -17.14 28.78 -4.23
C GLU A 243 -16.13 29.74 -3.59
N ALA A 244 -15.58 29.40 -2.42
CA ALA A 244 -14.55 30.17 -1.76
C ALA A 244 -13.27 30.30 -2.62
N GLU A 245 -12.78 29.20 -3.21
CA GLU A 245 -11.62 29.21 -4.12
C GLU A 245 -11.88 30.00 -5.41
N LEU A 246 -13.14 30.03 -5.88
CA LEU A 246 -13.57 30.85 -7.01
C LEU A 246 -13.77 32.34 -6.66
N GLY A 247 -13.60 32.73 -5.39
CA GLY A 247 -13.82 34.09 -4.92
C GLY A 247 -15.30 34.47 -4.76
N MET A 248 -16.22 33.51 -4.86
CA MET A 248 -17.66 33.66 -4.73
C MET A 248 -18.05 33.70 -3.23
N LYS A 249 -17.60 34.74 -2.53
CA LYS A 249 -17.66 34.80 -1.06
C LYS A 249 -19.08 34.72 -0.51
N GLN A 250 -20.05 35.35 -1.16
CA GLN A 250 -21.43 35.38 -0.66
C GLN A 250 -22.09 34.02 -0.81
N GLU A 251 -21.88 33.38 -1.96
CA GLU A 251 -22.36 32.05 -2.30
C GLU A 251 -21.74 31.00 -1.37
N ALA A 252 -20.43 31.09 -1.13
CA ALA A 252 -19.72 30.23 -0.20
C ALA A 252 -20.29 30.30 1.22
N ILE A 253 -20.60 31.50 1.72
CA ILE A 253 -21.23 31.69 3.03
C ILE A 253 -22.64 31.08 3.07
N GLN A 254 -23.43 31.26 2.01
CA GLN A 254 -24.77 30.68 1.91
C GLN A 254 -24.72 29.14 1.91
N SER A 255 -23.86 28.56 1.07
CA SER A 255 -23.67 27.11 0.98
C SER A 255 -23.17 26.53 2.31
N ALA A 256 -22.23 27.20 2.98
CA ALA A 256 -21.72 26.79 4.28
C ALA A 256 -22.78 26.88 5.39
N THR A 257 -23.63 27.90 5.36
CA THR A 257 -24.73 28.06 6.33
C THR A 257 -25.75 26.94 6.18
N ARG A 258 -26.15 26.63 4.94
CA ARG A 258 -27.05 25.52 4.66
C ARG A 258 -26.45 24.16 5.04
N SER A 259 -25.12 23.99 4.90
CA SER A 259 -24.41 22.82 5.42
C SER A 259 -24.47 22.72 6.96
N ILE A 260 -24.33 23.84 7.68
CA ILE A 260 -24.44 23.88 9.15
C ILE A 260 -25.82 23.44 9.62
N GLU A 261 -26.89 23.93 8.98
CA GLU A 261 -28.27 23.58 9.33
C GLU A 261 -28.48 22.06 9.24
N MET A 262 -28.15 21.45 8.10
CA MET A 262 -28.22 20.00 7.92
C MET A 262 -27.32 19.23 8.88
N ALA A 263 -26.11 19.72 9.16
CA ALA A 263 -25.20 19.07 10.09
C ALA A 263 -25.73 19.08 11.53
N ARG A 264 -26.41 20.16 11.95
CA ARG A 264 -27.06 20.25 13.27
C ARG A 264 -28.23 19.28 13.39
N GLU A 265 -29.06 19.19 12.36
CA GLU A 265 -30.16 18.20 12.30
C GLU A 265 -29.62 16.77 12.39
N ALA A 266 -28.52 16.49 11.69
CA ALA A 266 -27.82 15.21 11.74
C ALA A 266 -26.97 15.00 13.01
N LYS A 267 -26.96 15.96 13.96
CA LYS A 267 -26.14 15.97 15.18
C LYS A 267 -24.64 15.76 14.93
N ASN A 268 -24.13 16.26 13.79
CA ASN A 268 -22.72 16.19 13.39
C ASN A 268 -22.00 17.50 13.73
N ALA A 269 -21.36 17.56 14.90
CA ALA A 269 -20.64 18.75 15.37
C ALA A 269 -19.40 19.09 14.51
N ASP A 270 -18.77 18.09 13.90
CA ASP A 270 -17.54 18.28 13.12
C ASP A 270 -17.80 19.15 11.88
N TYR A 271 -18.87 18.87 11.14
CA TYR A 271 -19.25 19.65 9.97
C TYR A 271 -19.78 21.04 10.34
N VAL A 272 -20.42 21.21 11.51
CA VAL A 272 -20.73 22.55 12.01
C VAL A 272 -19.44 23.36 12.19
N GLY A 273 -18.44 22.79 12.88
CA GLY A 273 -17.16 23.45 13.10
C GLY A 273 -16.37 23.72 11.81
N LEU A 274 -16.39 22.81 10.84
CA LEU A 274 -15.74 22.98 9.53
C LEU A 274 -16.31 24.18 8.76
N ASN A 275 -17.64 24.29 8.69
CA ASN A 275 -18.30 25.38 7.99
C ASN A 275 -18.14 26.72 8.71
N GLU A 276 -18.23 26.74 10.04
CA GLU A 276 -17.99 27.97 10.81
C GLU A 276 -16.56 28.50 10.61
N ARG A 277 -15.56 27.61 10.54
CA ARG A 277 -14.18 28.00 10.20
C ARG A 277 -14.09 28.58 8.79
N LEU A 278 -14.73 27.95 7.81
CA LEU A 278 -14.77 28.44 6.43
C LEU A 278 -15.41 29.84 6.36
N ILE A 279 -16.58 30.04 6.97
CA ILE A 279 -17.26 31.34 7.01
C ILE A 279 -16.35 32.41 7.66
N ARG A 280 -15.65 32.07 8.75
CA ARG A 280 -14.71 32.99 9.39
C ARG A 280 -13.56 33.39 8.46
N SER A 281 -13.03 32.49 7.65
CA SER A 281 -11.96 32.81 6.69
C SER A 281 -12.38 33.68 5.50
N LEU A 282 -13.69 33.86 5.28
CA LEU A 282 -14.24 34.63 4.15
C LEU A 282 -14.58 36.08 4.50
N ARG A 283 -14.63 36.40 5.80
CA ARG A 283 -14.86 37.75 6.35
C ARG A 283 -13.59 38.58 6.27
#